data_AF-A0A239PS74-F1
#
_entry.id   AF-A0A239PS74-F1
#
_cell.length_a   1.000
_cell.length_b   1.000
_cell.length_c   1.000
_cell.angle_alpha   90.00
_cell.angle_beta   90.00
_cell.angle_gamma   90.00
#
_symmetry.space_group_name_H-M   'P 1'
#
loop_
_entity.id
_entity.type
_entity.pdbx_description
1 polymer ?
#
loop_
_entity_poly.entity_id
_entity_poly.type
_entity_poly.pdbx_seq_one_letter_code
_entity_poly.pdbx_strand_id
1 'polypeptide(L)'
;MKKMPCLSALLAALALSACHNGAVDYPELLPTQQILAEPTLPEHSGEAAQDPDSTQAETVARAEALRRKAEALNVPVIEPATKARMTEVSAQ
;
A
#
# COMPACT_ATOMS: atom_id res chain seq x y z
N MET A 1 52.59 29.44 20.14
CA MET A 1 51.51 28.43 19.93
C MET A 1 50.17 29.15 20.05
N LYS A 2 49.73 29.78 18.95
CA LYS A 2 48.55 30.64 18.90
C LYS A 2 47.35 29.73 18.61
N LYS A 3 46.37 29.75 19.51
CA LYS A 3 45.18 28.88 19.55
C LYS A 3 44.58 28.79 18.14
N MET A 4 44.16 27.58 17.73
CA MET A 4 43.60 27.23 16.42
C MET A 4 42.05 27.16 16.46
N PRO A 5 41.30 28.22 16.85
CA PRO A 5 39.84 28.18 16.89
C PRO A 5 39.23 28.07 15.49
N CYS A 6 39.94 28.49 14.44
CA CYS A 6 39.47 28.33 13.06
C CYS A 6 39.42 26.87 12.62
N LEU A 7 40.32 26.01 13.11
CA LEU A 7 40.33 24.60 12.71
C LEU A 7 39.13 23.85 13.29
N SER A 8 38.75 24.16 14.53
CA SER A 8 37.58 23.57 15.19
C SER A 8 36.26 24.02 14.54
N ALA A 9 36.15 25.31 14.20
CA ALA A 9 34.99 25.84 13.49
C ALA A 9 34.83 25.22 12.08
N LEU A 10 35.94 24.99 11.38
CA LEU A 10 35.94 24.34 10.07
C LEU A 10 35.50 22.88 10.16
N LEU A 11 36.00 22.13 11.15
CA LEU A 11 35.60 20.75 11.39
C LEU A 11 34.11 20.63 11.77
N ALA A 12 33.59 21.55 12.58
CA ALA A 12 32.17 21.60 12.92
C ALA A 12 31.28 21.90 11.70
N ALA A 13 31.70 22.82 10.83
CA ALA A 13 30.98 23.13 9.59
C ALA A 13 30.96 21.94 8.62
N LEU A 14 32.08 21.22 8.50
CA LEU A 14 32.19 20.01 7.68
C LEU A 14 31.29 18.88 8.22
N ALA A 15 31.25 18.67 9.54
CA ALA A 15 30.37 17.67 10.16
C ALA A 15 28.87 17.98 9.95
N LEU A 16 28.48 19.26 9.96
CA LEU A 16 27.11 19.67 9.65
C LEU A 16 26.72 19.40 8.19
N SER A 17 27.66 19.58 7.25
CA SER A 17 27.44 19.24 5.84
C SER A 17 27.32 17.73 5.60
N ALA A 18 27.93 16.90 6.46
CA ALA A 18 27.81 15.44 6.38
C ALA A 18 26.47 14.92 6.91
N CYS A 19 25.78 15.68 7.78
CA CYS A 19 24.39 15.39 8.18
C CYS A 19 23.37 15.82 7.11
N HIS A 20 23.76 16.68 6.17
CA HIS A 20 23.00 16.88 4.94
C HIS A 20 23.18 15.64 4.07
N ASN A 21 22.38 14.62 4.35
CA ASN A 21 22.24 13.47 3.46
C ASN A 21 21.42 13.91 2.24
N GLY A 22 22.00 14.76 1.39
CA GLY A 22 21.47 15.13 0.07
C GLY A 22 21.44 13.95 -0.91
N ALA A 23 21.72 12.73 -0.42
CA ALA A 23 21.73 11.46 -1.13
C ALA A 23 20.63 10.48 -0.64
N VAL A 24 19.62 10.96 0.11
CA VAL A 24 18.29 10.37 -0.09
C VAL A 24 17.72 11.16 -1.25
N ASP A 25 17.71 10.57 -2.44
CA ASP A 25 17.00 11.08 -3.61
C ASP A 25 15.53 11.26 -3.24
N TYR A 26 15.20 12.36 -2.56
CA TYR A 26 13.82 12.72 -2.33
C TYR A 26 13.30 13.11 -3.70
N PRO A 27 12.32 12.37 -4.26
CA PRO A 27 11.88 12.62 -5.61
C PRO A 27 11.38 14.06 -5.70
N GLU A 28 11.67 14.73 -6.81
CA GLU A 28 11.08 16.03 -7.08
C GLU A 28 9.56 15.93 -6.92
N LEU A 29 9.01 16.79 -6.06
CA LEU A 29 7.57 16.82 -5.85
C LEU A 29 6.91 17.26 -7.15
N LEU A 30 5.89 16.50 -7.56
CA LEU A 30 5.03 16.89 -8.66
C LEU A 30 4.44 18.29 -8.39
N PRO A 31 4.35 19.15 -9.41
CA PRO A 31 3.68 20.44 -9.26
C PRO A 31 2.27 20.25 -8.71
N THR A 32 1.87 21.09 -7.74
CA THR A 32 0.53 21.02 -7.13
C THR A 32 -0.59 21.06 -8.17
N GLN A 33 -0.39 21.83 -9.25
CA GLN A 33 -1.34 21.91 -10.36
C GLN A 33 -1.57 20.56 -11.07
N GLN A 34 -0.53 19.71 -11.13
CA GLN A 34 -0.62 18.38 -11.74
C GLN A 34 -1.22 17.35 -10.78
N ILE A 35 -0.97 17.49 -9.47
CA ILE A 35 -1.56 16.63 -8.44
C ILE A 35 -3.08 16.87 -8.33
N LEU A 36 -3.51 18.12 -8.47
CA LEU A 36 -4.90 18.53 -8.35
C LEU A 36 -5.65 18.55 -9.69
N ALA A 37 -4.99 18.17 -10.79
CA ALA A 37 -5.65 18.04 -12.07
C ALA A 37 -6.68 16.90 -12.03
N GLU A 38 -7.86 17.13 -12.61
CA GLU A 38 -8.87 16.08 -12.72
C GLU A 38 -8.29 14.90 -13.52
N PRO A 39 -8.30 13.67 -12.96
CA PRO A 39 -7.77 12.51 -13.66
C PRO A 39 -8.60 12.22 -14.90
N THR A 40 -7.93 11.77 -15.97
CA THR A 40 -8.64 11.23 -17.12
C THR A 40 -9.24 9.89 -16.73
N LEU A 41 -10.57 9.82 -16.75
CA LEU A 41 -11.27 8.60 -16.41
C LEU A 41 -11.29 7.63 -17.62
N PRO A 42 -11.22 6.31 -17.39
CA PRO A 42 -11.34 5.30 -18.45
C PRO A 42 -12.70 5.38 -19.17
N GLU A 43 -12.78 4.95 -20.43
CA GLU A 43 -14.03 5.00 -21.22
C GLU A 43 -15.22 4.30 -20.53
N HIS A 44 -14.98 3.18 -19.84
CA HIS A 44 -16.02 2.42 -19.13
C HIS A 44 -16.53 3.09 -17.84
N SER A 45 -15.92 4.19 -17.40
CA SER A 45 -16.36 4.93 -16.21
C SER A 45 -17.55 5.87 -16.48
N GLY A 46 -17.83 6.17 -17.75
CA GLY A 46 -18.88 7.11 -18.14
C GLY A 46 -20.26 6.66 -17.66
N GLU A 47 -20.53 5.34 -17.71
CA GLU A 47 -21.79 4.76 -17.24
C GLU A 47 -21.96 4.93 -15.72
N ALA A 48 -20.89 4.74 -14.95
CA ALA A 48 -20.89 4.92 -13.51
C ALA A 48 -21.04 6.40 -13.07
N ALA A 49 -20.56 7.33 -13.89
CA ALA A 49 -20.73 8.76 -13.63
C ALA A 49 -22.15 9.25 -13.93
N GLN A 50 -22.84 8.62 -14.90
CA GLN A 50 -24.20 8.97 -15.29
C GLN A 50 -25.26 8.39 -14.33
N ASP A 51 -25.02 7.18 -13.80
CA ASP A 51 -25.93 6.52 -12.86
C ASP A 51 -25.14 5.80 -11.74
N PRO A 52 -24.69 6.55 -10.72
CA PRO A 52 -23.90 5.99 -9.62
C PRO A 52 -24.72 5.03 -8.75
N ASP A 53 -26.01 5.31 -8.56
CA ASP A 53 -26.88 4.52 -7.69
C ASP A 53 -27.15 3.13 -8.28
N SER A 54 -27.42 3.05 -9.59
CA SER A 54 -27.59 1.76 -10.28
C SER A 54 -26.29 0.94 -10.26
N THR A 55 -25.16 1.59 -10.56
CA THR A 55 -23.83 0.95 -10.52
C THR A 55 -23.52 0.38 -9.13
N GLN A 56 -23.86 1.12 -8.07
CA GLN A 56 -23.70 0.67 -6.70
C GLN A 56 -24.61 -0.54 -6.39
N ALA A 57 -25.88 -0.47 -6.78
CA ALA A 57 -26.83 -1.56 -6.58
C ALA A 57 -26.39 -2.86 -7.26
N GLU A 58 -25.96 -2.79 -8.53
CA GLU A 58 -25.44 -3.94 -9.27
C GLU A 58 -24.18 -4.53 -8.61
N THR A 59 -23.27 -3.68 -8.16
CA THR A 59 -22.04 -4.10 -7.47
C THR A 59 -22.35 -4.81 -6.17
N VAL A 60 -23.29 -4.30 -5.37
CA VAL A 60 -23.74 -4.94 -4.13
C VAL A 60 -24.38 -6.29 -4.41
N ALA A 61 -25.30 -6.37 -5.38
CA ALA A 61 -25.96 -7.61 -5.76
C ALA A 61 -24.95 -8.68 -6.21
N ARG A 62 -23.94 -8.27 -6.99
CA ARG A 62 -22.85 -9.15 -7.43
C ARG A 62 -21.99 -9.62 -6.26
N ALA A 63 -21.66 -8.73 -5.32
CA ALA A 63 -20.90 -9.07 -4.13
C ALA A 63 -21.65 -10.09 -3.26
N GLU A 64 -22.95 -9.93 -3.06
CA GLU A 64 -23.77 -10.90 -2.33
C GLU A 64 -23.83 -12.26 -3.03
N ALA A 65 -24.03 -12.27 -4.35
CA ALA A 65 -24.03 -13.51 -5.12
C ALA A 65 -22.69 -14.25 -5.01
N LEU A 66 -21.57 -13.53 -5.03
CA LEU A 66 -20.24 -14.09 -4.82
C LEU A 66 -20.05 -14.61 -3.40
N ARG A 67 -20.52 -13.89 -2.37
CA ARG A 67 -20.48 -14.38 -0.98
C ARG A 67 -21.27 -15.67 -0.81
N ARG A 68 -22.48 -15.77 -1.37
CA ARG A 68 -23.28 -17.01 -1.34
C ARG A 68 -22.57 -18.16 -2.02
N LYS A 69 -21.92 -17.91 -3.17
CA LYS A 69 -21.10 -18.91 -3.85
C LYS A 69 -19.90 -19.34 -3.02
N ALA A 70 -19.19 -18.40 -2.42
CA ALA A 70 -18.03 -18.69 -1.57
C ALA A 70 -18.44 -19.55 -0.36
N GLU A 71 -19.55 -19.22 0.30
CA GLU A 71 -20.09 -20.00 1.41
C GLU A 71 -20.45 -21.43 0.98
N ALA A 72 -21.09 -21.59 -0.17
CA ALA A 72 -21.40 -22.91 -0.72
C ALA A 72 -20.15 -23.74 -1.05
N LEU A 73 -19.04 -23.08 -1.40
CA LEU A 73 -17.76 -23.71 -1.68
C LEU A 73 -16.88 -23.89 -0.44
N ASN A 74 -17.28 -23.36 0.71
CA ASN A 74 -16.52 -23.39 1.96
C ASN A 74 -16.66 -24.76 2.66
N VAL A 75 -16.27 -25.81 1.95
CA VAL A 75 -16.24 -27.19 2.42
C VAL A 75 -14.81 -27.53 2.87
N PRO A 76 -14.62 -28.35 3.92
CA PRO A 76 -13.28 -28.78 4.34
C PRO A 76 -12.50 -29.41 3.18
N VAL A 77 -11.38 -28.79 2.81
CA VAL A 77 -10.48 -29.30 1.75
C VAL A 77 -9.67 -30.52 2.24
N ILE A 78 -9.49 -30.62 3.56
CA ILE A 78 -8.79 -31.74 4.19
C ILE A 78 -9.82 -32.74 4.71
N GLU A 79 -9.73 -33.97 4.19
CA GLU A 79 -10.50 -35.10 4.68
C GLU A 79 -10.35 -35.27 6.21
N PRO A 80 -11.45 -35.50 6.96
CA PRO A 80 -11.40 -35.56 8.42
C PRO A 80 -10.37 -36.54 8.98
N ALA A 81 -10.21 -37.70 8.34
CA ALA A 81 -9.23 -38.72 8.73
C ALA A 81 -7.77 -38.24 8.54
N THR A 82 -7.51 -37.46 7.48
CA THR A 82 -6.20 -36.86 7.23
C THR A 82 -5.88 -35.80 8.28
N LYS A 83 -6.88 -34.96 8.63
CA LYS A 83 -6.73 -33.94 9.67
C LYS A 83 -6.41 -34.56 11.03
N ALA A 84 -7.11 -35.64 11.42
CA ALA A 84 -6.89 -36.35 12.68
C ALA A 84 -5.44 -36.86 12.80
N ARG A 85 -4.92 -37.48 11.74
CA ARG A 85 -3.52 -37.96 11.70
C ARG A 85 -2.51 -36.82 11.85
N MET A 86 -2.72 -35.68 11.20
CA MET A 86 -1.82 -34.52 11.30
C MET A 86 -1.78 -33.95 12.73
N THR A 87 -2.93 -33.89 13.40
CA THR A 87 -3.02 -33.37 14.77
C THR A 87 -2.39 -34.32 15.79
N GLU A 88 -2.52 -35.63 15.63
CA GLU A 88 -1.88 -36.64 16.50
C GLU A 88 -0.35 -36.62 16.39
N VAL A 89 0.18 -36.44 15.17
CA VAL A 89 1.63 -36.32 14.95
C VAL A 89 2.20 -35.03 15.55
N SER A 90 1.40 -33.97 15.62
CA SER A 90 1.85 -32.67 16.16
C SER A 90 1.77 -32.58 17.70
N ALA A 91 1.16 -33.57 18.35
CA ALA A 91 1.04 -33.65 19.80
C ALA A 91 2.13 -34.52 20.48
N GLN A 92 3.02 -35.11 19.67
CA GLN A 92 4.25 -35.80 20.09
C GLN A 92 5.45 -34.87 19.94
#